data_AF-A0A1G0XBJ0-F1
#
_entry.id   AF-A0A1G0XBJ0-F1
#
_cell.length_a   1.000
_cell.length_b   1.000
_cell.length_c   1.000
_cell.angle_alpha   90.00
_cell.angle_beta   90.00
_cell.angle_gamma   90.00
#
_symmetry.space_group_name_H-M   'P 1'
#
loop_
_entity.id
_entity.type
_entity.pdbx_description
1 polymer ?
#
loop_
_entity_poly.entity_id
_entity_poly.type
_entity_poly.pdbx_seq_one_letter_code
_entity_poly.pdbx_strand_id
1 'polypeptide(L)'
;MLEKDAVLSKISIIKNCINSIKTATKLKPEKLDETFIQDVFVLNLQRAIQACIDIANIIIAKKGLKLPAAYKESFLILNQNGIINKNIADKMINMVGFRNIAIHEYQELNSNILKSILLKDLKDFEDYYSVIYPKIDDLFNE
;
A
#
# COMPACT_ATOMS: atom_id res chain seq x y z
N MET A 1 -3.71 0.58 22.85
CA MET A 1 -2.41 1.31 22.82
C MET A 1 -1.44 0.60 21.89
N LEU A 2 -1.24 -0.71 22.06
CA LEU A 2 -0.43 -1.57 21.18
C LEU A 2 -0.86 -1.55 19.69
N GLU A 3 -2.16 -1.51 19.40
CA GLU A 3 -2.69 -1.56 18.03
C GLU A 3 -2.50 -0.23 17.30
N LYS A 4 -2.66 0.89 18.01
CA LYS A 4 -2.36 2.23 17.50
C LYS A 4 -0.88 2.33 17.10
N ASP A 5 0.01 1.90 17.98
CA ASP A 5 1.45 1.89 17.71
C ASP A 5 1.79 0.96 16.54
N ALA A 6 1.10 -0.17 16.41
CA ALA A 6 1.24 -1.05 15.26
C ALA A 6 0.85 -0.35 13.95
N VAL A 7 -0.28 0.38 13.90
CA VAL A 7 -0.68 1.16 12.71
C VAL A 7 0.35 2.25 12.39
N LEU A 8 0.81 3.00 13.39
CA LEU A 8 1.84 4.04 13.22
C LEU A 8 3.16 3.46 12.69
N SER A 9 3.56 2.30 13.20
CA SER A 9 4.72 1.56 12.71
C SER A 9 4.56 1.16 11.24
N LYS A 10 3.38 0.67 10.82
CA LYS A 10 3.11 0.37 9.40
C LYS A 10 3.13 1.61 8.52
N ILE A 11 2.61 2.75 9.00
CA ILE A 11 2.72 4.03 8.27
C ILE A 11 4.19 4.43 8.08
N SER A 12 5.02 4.25 9.10
CA SER A 12 6.47 4.50 9.01
C SER A 12 7.13 3.60 7.94
N ILE A 13 6.77 2.31 7.90
CA ILE A 13 7.24 1.37 6.87
C ILE A 13 6.85 1.86 5.46
N ILE A 14 5.59 2.27 5.25
CA ILE A 14 5.13 2.79 3.96
C ILE A 14 5.98 3.99 3.53
N LYS A 15 6.17 4.97 4.42
CA LYS A 15 6.98 6.17 4.15
C LYS A 15 8.41 5.82 3.78
N ASN A 16 9.04 4.90 4.52
CA ASN A 16 10.41 4.46 4.25
C ASN A 16 10.52 3.77 2.88
N CYS A 17 9.59 2.87 2.55
CA CYS A 17 9.57 2.19 1.25
C CYS A 17 9.41 3.18 0.09
N ILE A 18 8.50 4.14 0.20
CA ILE A 18 8.31 5.19 -0.82
C ILE A 18 9.57 6.03 -0.94
N ASN A 19 10.21 6.39 0.17
CA ASN A 19 11.45 7.16 0.14
C ASN A 19 12.61 6.38 -0.52
N SER A 20 12.73 5.08 -0.22
CA SER A 20 13.71 4.21 -0.88
C SER A 20 13.48 4.12 -2.39
N ILE A 21 12.22 3.98 -2.83
CA ILE A 21 11.84 4.01 -4.25
C ILE A 21 12.25 5.35 -4.89
N LYS A 22 11.86 6.47 -4.27
CA LYS A 22 12.18 7.82 -4.76
C LYS A 22 13.69 8.05 -4.84
N THR A 23 14.45 7.57 -3.86
CA THR A 23 15.91 7.72 -3.81
C THR A 23 16.60 6.89 -4.88
N ALA A 24 16.22 5.61 -5.04
CA ALA A 24 16.82 4.71 -6.02
C ALA A 24 16.52 5.15 -7.46
N THR A 25 15.27 5.52 -7.73
CA THR A 25 14.84 5.91 -9.08
C THR A 25 15.09 7.37 -9.41
N LYS A 26 15.29 8.24 -8.40
CA LYS A 26 15.29 9.71 -8.55
C LYS A 26 14.04 10.22 -9.29
N LEU A 27 12.91 9.51 -9.18
CA LEU A 27 11.66 9.75 -9.94
C LEU A 27 11.82 9.72 -11.46
N LYS A 28 12.84 9.02 -11.97
CA LYS A 28 13.16 8.89 -13.39
C LYS A 28 12.79 7.49 -13.88
N PRO A 29 11.80 7.34 -14.80
CA PRO A 29 11.37 6.04 -15.32
C PRO A 29 12.49 5.22 -15.93
N GLU A 30 13.43 5.85 -16.63
CA GLU A 30 14.59 5.20 -17.24
C GLU A 30 15.48 4.46 -16.23
N LYS A 31 15.42 4.83 -14.95
CA LYS A 31 16.14 4.11 -13.89
C LYS A 31 15.63 2.69 -13.65
N LEU A 32 14.39 2.40 -14.03
CA LEU A 32 13.81 1.06 -13.91
C LEU A 32 14.26 0.10 -15.01
N ASP A 33 15.09 0.56 -15.95
CA ASP A 33 15.78 -0.29 -16.93
C ASP A 33 17.06 -0.92 -16.34
N GLU A 34 17.53 -0.40 -15.19
CA GLU A 34 18.63 -1.00 -14.41
C GLU A 34 18.07 -2.09 -13.47
N THR A 35 18.46 -3.35 -13.66
CA THR A 35 17.94 -4.52 -12.89
C THR A 35 18.00 -4.31 -11.38
N PHE A 36 19.13 -3.83 -10.86
CA PHE A 36 19.28 -3.57 -9.42
C PHE A 36 18.27 -2.54 -8.89
N ILE A 37 18.05 -1.45 -9.63
CA ILE A 37 17.07 -0.42 -9.23
C ILE A 37 15.65 -0.96 -9.33
N GLN A 38 15.37 -1.78 -10.34
CA GLN A 38 14.10 -2.45 -10.50
C GLN A 38 13.82 -3.41 -9.31
N ASP A 39 14.80 -4.20 -8.88
CA ASP A 39 14.66 -5.09 -7.71
C ASP A 39 14.37 -4.30 -6.42
N VAL A 40 15.11 -3.20 -6.21
CA VAL A 40 14.86 -2.28 -5.08
C VAL A 40 13.45 -1.70 -5.16
N PHE A 41 13.00 -1.31 -6.35
CA PHE A 41 11.66 -0.78 -6.57
C PHE A 41 10.59 -1.81 -6.21
N VAL A 42 10.65 -3.01 -6.80
CA VAL A 42 9.66 -4.06 -6.63
C VAL A 42 9.59 -4.51 -5.16
N LEU A 43 10.73 -4.72 -4.51
CA LEU A 43 10.78 -5.10 -3.10
C LEU A 43 10.09 -4.07 -2.21
N ASN A 44 10.39 -2.78 -2.40
CA ASN A 44 9.80 -1.72 -1.59
C ASN A 44 8.32 -1.50 -1.91
N LEU A 45 7.91 -1.66 -3.17
CA LEU A 45 6.51 -1.59 -3.56
C LEU A 45 5.70 -2.70 -2.87
N GLN A 46 6.18 -3.94 -2.92
CA GLN A 46 5.53 -5.07 -2.24
C GLN A 46 5.43 -4.86 -0.72
N ARG A 47 6.49 -4.33 -0.09
CA ARG A 47 6.49 -4.01 1.34
C ARG A 47 5.48 -2.91 1.70
N ALA A 48 5.39 -1.86 0.90
CA ALA A 48 4.41 -0.80 1.10
C ALA A 48 2.96 -1.34 0.97
N ILE A 49 2.71 -2.17 -0.05
CA ILE A 49 1.40 -2.83 -0.25
C ILE A 49 1.04 -3.72 0.94
N GLN A 50 1.98 -4.53 1.42
CA GLN A 50 1.75 -5.38 2.59
C GLN A 50 1.46 -4.56 3.84
N ALA A 51 2.19 -3.46 4.06
CA ALA A 51 1.93 -2.57 5.19
C ALA A 51 0.53 -1.92 5.11
N CYS A 52 0.04 -1.56 3.93
CA CYS A 52 -1.34 -1.08 3.76
C CYS A 52 -2.39 -2.15 4.11
N ILE A 53 -2.17 -3.40 3.67
CA ILE A 53 -3.03 -4.54 4.00
C ILE A 53 -3.03 -4.78 5.51
N ASP A 54 -1.86 -4.76 6.16
CA ASP A 54 -1.72 -4.96 7.59
C ASP A 54 -2.51 -3.91 8.37
N ILE A 55 -2.42 -2.62 7.98
CA ILE A 55 -3.23 -1.55 8.58
C ILE A 55 -4.72 -1.87 8.45
N ALA A 56 -5.18 -2.26 7.26
CA ALA A 56 -6.59 -2.58 7.04
C ALA A 56 -7.05 -3.73 7.94
N ASN A 57 -6.24 -4.78 8.06
CA ASN A 57 -6.55 -5.94 8.89
C ASN A 57 -6.55 -5.61 10.38
N ILE A 58 -5.63 -4.77 10.86
CA ILE A 58 -5.63 -4.30 12.26
C ILE A 58 -6.93 -3.54 12.56
N ILE A 59 -7.35 -2.64 11.67
CA ILE A 59 -8.59 -1.87 11.83
C ILE A 59 -9.81 -2.79 11.80
N ILE A 60 -9.88 -3.73 10.85
CA ILE A 60 -10.95 -4.74 10.75
C ILE A 60 -11.07 -5.54 12.03
N ALA A 61 -9.94 -6.03 12.56
CA ALA A 61 -9.92 -6.80 13.80
C ALA A 61 -10.38 -5.95 14.99
N LYS A 62 -9.89 -4.70 15.12
CA LYS A 62 -10.29 -3.81 16.22
C LYS A 62 -11.79 -3.48 16.19
N LYS A 63 -12.36 -3.28 15.00
CA LYS A 63 -13.79 -2.96 14.84
C LYS A 63 -14.69 -4.20 14.83
N GLY A 64 -14.14 -5.41 14.99
CA GLY A 64 -14.91 -6.66 15.01
C GLY A 64 -15.64 -6.94 13.69
N LEU A 65 -15.08 -6.48 12.56
CA LEU A 65 -15.72 -6.61 11.25
C LEU A 65 -15.52 -8.02 10.66
N LYS A 66 -16.21 -8.30 9.56
CA LYS A 66 -16.06 -9.54 8.79
C LYS A 66 -14.58 -9.76 8.43
N LEU A 67 -14.09 -11.00 8.60
CA LEU A 67 -12.74 -11.36 8.17
C LEU A 67 -12.64 -11.38 6.64
N PRO A 68 -11.60 -10.75 6.04
CA PRO A 68 -11.38 -10.81 4.61
C PRO A 68 -10.94 -12.21 4.18
N ALA A 69 -11.52 -12.73 3.10
CA ALA A 69 -11.11 -13.97 2.45
C ALA A 69 -9.90 -13.77 1.51
N ALA A 70 -9.63 -12.53 1.10
CA ALA A 70 -8.49 -12.15 0.29
C ALA A 70 -8.01 -10.73 0.61
N TYR A 71 -6.75 -10.41 0.29
CA TYR A 71 -6.17 -9.09 0.58
C TYR A 71 -6.94 -7.90 -0.04
N LYS A 72 -7.55 -8.07 -1.21
CA LYS A 72 -8.40 -7.04 -1.83
C LYS A 72 -9.64 -6.75 -0.99
N GLU A 73 -10.19 -7.77 -0.33
CA GLU A 73 -11.41 -7.64 0.47
C GLU A 73 -11.19 -6.78 1.71
N SER A 74 -9.96 -6.71 2.25
CA SER A 74 -9.64 -5.81 3.37
C SER A 74 -10.03 -4.37 3.06
N PHE A 75 -9.70 -3.86 1.87
CA PHE A 75 -10.05 -2.49 1.48
C PHE A 75 -11.54 -2.31 1.16
N LEU A 76 -12.20 -3.34 0.63
CA LEU A 76 -13.66 -3.34 0.43
C LEU A 76 -14.41 -3.22 1.77
N ILE A 77 -13.98 -3.99 2.78
CA ILE A 77 -14.57 -3.97 4.11
C ILE A 77 -14.40 -2.59 4.75
N LEU A 78 -13.21 -1.98 4.65
CA LEU A 78 -13.00 -0.61 5.15
C LEU A 78 -13.94 0.40 4.48
N ASN A 79 -14.15 0.30 3.16
CA ASN A 79 -15.06 1.18 2.44
C ASN A 79 -16.53 0.96 2.84
N GLN A 80 -16.97 -0.29 2.94
CA GLN A 80 -18.34 -0.64 3.36
C GLN A 80 -18.67 -0.11 4.76
N ASN A 81 -17.67 0.06 5.62
CA ASN A 81 -17.82 0.58 6.98
C ASN A 81 -17.47 2.09 7.09
N GLY A 82 -17.34 2.80 5.96
CA GLY A 82 -17.11 4.25 5.94
C GLY A 82 -15.73 4.71 6.44
N ILE A 83 -14.77 3.80 6.59
CA ILE A 83 -13.44 4.10 7.12
C ILE A 83 -12.60 4.80 6.06
N ILE A 84 -12.69 4.34 4.81
CA ILE A 84 -12.12 4.97 3.62
C ILE A 84 -13.22 5.16 2.58
N ASN A 85 -13.00 6.08 1.63
CA ASN A 85 -13.94 6.25 0.52
C ASN A 85 -13.65 5.23 -0.61
N LYS A 86 -14.61 5.10 -1.52
CA LYS A 86 -14.53 4.17 -2.66
C LYS A 86 -13.28 4.39 -3.51
N ASN A 87 -12.93 5.65 -3.78
CA ASN A 87 -11.76 5.99 -4.61
C ASN A 87 -10.45 5.45 -4.01
N ILE A 88 -10.24 5.61 -2.70
CA ILE A 88 -9.05 5.09 -2.01
C ILE A 88 -9.08 3.56 -1.98
N ALA A 89 -10.24 2.96 -1.75
CA ALA A 89 -10.38 1.50 -1.76
C ALA A 89 -10.02 0.90 -3.12
N ASP A 90 -10.56 1.47 -4.21
CA ASP A 90 -10.30 1.02 -5.58
C ASP A 90 -8.80 1.13 -5.93
N LYS A 91 -8.15 2.24 -5.55
CA LYS A 91 -6.69 2.41 -5.71
C LYS A 91 -5.89 1.34 -4.97
N MET A 92 -6.22 1.06 -3.71
CA MET A 92 -5.51 0.04 -2.92
C MET A 92 -5.77 -1.38 -3.44
N ILE A 93 -6.98 -1.68 -3.92
CA ILE A 93 -7.32 -2.95 -4.56
C ILE A 93 -6.49 -3.17 -5.83
N ASN A 94 -6.30 -2.12 -6.63
CA ASN A 94 -5.45 -2.15 -7.81
C ASN A 94 -3.98 -2.43 -7.42
N MET A 95 -3.48 -1.78 -6.36
CA MET A 95 -2.15 -2.04 -5.80
C MET A 95 -1.96 -3.50 -5.37
N VAL A 96 -2.94 -4.12 -4.71
CA VAL A 96 -2.89 -5.56 -4.41
C VAL A 96 -2.85 -6.40 -5.69
N GLY A 97 -3.57 -5.98 -6.74
CA GLY A 97 -3.46 -6.61 -8.06
C GLY A 97 -2.05 -6.54 -8.63
N PHE A 98 -1.40 -5.38 -8.55
CA PHE A 98 -0.01 -5.21 -9.00
C PHE A 98 0.98 -6.07 -8.24
N ARG A 99 0.80 -6.27 -6.93
CA ARG A 99 1.64 -7.19 -6.16
C ARG A 99 1.64 -8.59 -6.76
N ASN A 100 0.48 -9.10 -7.19
CA ASN A 100 0.38 -10.44 -7.77
C ASN A 100 1.04 -10.51 -9.16
N ILE A 101 0.86 -9.49 -9.99
CA ILE A 101 1.49 -9.41 -11.33
C ILE A 101 3.00 -9.31 -11.19
N ALA A 102 3.49 -8.45 -10.30
CA ALA A 102 4.91 -8.23 -10.06
C ALA A 102 5.63 -9.46 -9.49
N ILE A 103 4.90 -10.42 -8.88
CA ILE A 103 5.48 -11.66 -8.35
C ILE A 103 5.54 -12.75 -9.43
N HIS A 104 4.58 -12.81 -10.35
CA HIS A 104 4.41 -13.93 -11.27
C HIS A 104 4.92 -13.68 -12.70
N GLU A 105 4.94 -12.43 -13.18
CA GLU A 105 5.23 -12.10 -14.59
C GLU A 105 6.47 -11.20 -14.72
N TYR A 106 7.60 -11.64 -14.16
CA TYR A 106 8.88 -10.92 -14.19
C TYR A 106 9.50 -10.74 -15.60
N GLN A 107 8.92 -11.27 -16.68
CA GLN A 107 9.48 -11.17 -18.03
C GLN A 107 8.73 -10.14 -18.91
N GLU A 108 9.48 -9.11 -19.32
CA GLU A 108 9.22 -8.01 -20.29
C GLU A 108 7.94 -7.18 -20.16
N LEU A 109 6.78 -7.75 -19.81
CA LEU A 109 5.49 -7.04 -19.66
C LEU A 109 5.47 -6.01 -18.49
N ASN A 110 6.51 -6.02 -17.65
CA ASN A 110 6.52 -5.42 -16.32
C ASN A 110 7.05 -3.96 -16.30
N SER A 111 8.01 -3.60 -17.15
CA SER A 111 8.73 -2.30 -17.03
C SER A 111 7.79 -1.09 -17.20
N ASN A 112 6.87 -1.12 -18.17
CA ASN A 112 5.92 -0.02 -18.39
C ASN A 112 4.95 0.15 -17.21
N ILE A 113 4.54 -0.95 -16.57
CA ILE A 113 3.67 -0.92 -15.38
C ILE A 113 4.44 -0.30 -14.20
N LEU A 114 5.67 -0.74 -13.94
CA LEU A 114 6.49 -0.18 -12.86
C LEU A 114 6.76 1.32 -13.07
N LYS A 115 7.03 1.72 -14.32
CA LYS A 115 7.19 3.14 -14.71
C LYS A 115 5.89 3.92 -14.48
N SER A 116 4.73 3.34 -14.79
CA SER A 116 3.43 3.97 -14.50
C SER A 116 3.23 4.17 -12.99
N ILE A 117 3.49 3.12 -12.19
CA ILE A 117 3.35 3.17 -10.73
C ILE A 117 4.29 4.24 -10.14
N LEU A 118 5.55 4.29 -10.59
CA LEU A 118 6.53 5.27 -10.16
C LEU A 118 6.03 6.71 -10.37
N LEU A 119 5.42 6.99 -11.52
CA LEU A 119 5.02 8.33 -11.91
C LEU A 119 3.65 8.76 -11.36
N LYS A 120 2.71 7.83 -11.22
CA LYS A 120 1.30 8.17 -10.99
C LYS A 120 0.79 7.68 -9.64
N ASP A 121 1.23 6.50 -9.20
CA ASP A 121 0.46 5.75 -8.22
C ASP A 121 1.18 5.66 -6.85
N LEU A 122 2.44 6.09 -6.73
CA LEU A 122 3.12 6.19 -5.42
C LEU A 122 2.39 7.11 -4.43
N LYS A 123 1.64 8.10 -4.93
CA LYS A 123 0.82 8.99 -4.10
C LYS A 123 -0.38 8.27 -3.46
N ASP A 124 -0.85 7.17 -4.05
CA ASP A 124 -2.03 6.47 -3.54
C ASP A 124 -1.80 5.90 -2.13
N PHE A 125 -0.57 5.50 -1.82
CA PHE A 125 -0.16 5.08 -0.48
C PHE A 125 -0.27 6.23 0.53
N GLU A 126 0.10 7.44 0.11
CA GLU A 126 0.01 8.66 0.90
C GLU A 126 -1.44 9.10 1.11
N ASP A 127 -2.24 9.10 0.05
CA ASP A 127 -3.68 9.37 0.13
C ASP A 127 -4.35 8.38 1.12
N TYR A 128 -3.96 7.11 1.09
CA TYR A 128 -4.49 6.08 2.00
C TYR A 128 -4.15 6.36 3.46
N TYR A 129 -2.87 6.48 3.83
CA TYR A 129 -2.52 6.69 5.24
C TYR A 129 -2.96 8.07 5.74
N SER A 130 -3.12 9.07 4.87
CA SER A 130 -3.56 10.42 5.26
C SER A 130 -5.04 10.46 5.64
N VAL A 131 -5.86 9.52 5.14
CA VAL A 131 -7.25 9.36 5.60
C VAL A 131 -7.35 8.58 6.91
N ILE A 132 -6.41 7.67 7.15
CA ILE A 132 -6.41 6.85 8.36
C ILE A 132 -5.82 7.62 9.54
N TYR A 133 -4.69 8.29 9.35
CA TYR A 133 -3.91 8.92 10.42
C TYR A 133 -4.74 9.84 11.34
N PRO A 134 -5.59 10.75 10.82
CA PRO A 134 -6.41 11.62 11.67
C PRO A 134 -7.49 10.86 12.46
N LYS A 135 -7.92 9.69 11.96
CA LYS A 135 -8.96 8.86 12.57
C LYS A 135 -8.40 7.84 13.55
N ILE A 136 -7.08 7.75 13.72
CA ILE A 136 -6.46 6.69 14.53
C ILE A 136 -7.02 6.71 15.96
N ASP A 137 -7.16 7.87 16.59
CA ASP A 137 -7.69 7.91 17.95
C ASP A 137 -9.14 7.39 17.99
N ASP A 138 -10.02 7.89 17.12
CA ASP A 138 -11.42 7.44 17.03
C ASP A 138 -11.59 5.96 16.63
N LEU A 139 -10.64 5.41 15.87
CA LEU A 139 -10.66 4.02 15.45
C LEU A 139 -10.32 3.07 16.60
N PHE A 140 -9.49 3.52 17.56
CA PHE A 140 -8.93 2.68 18.62
C PHE A 140 -9.36 3.07 20.04
N ASN A 141 -10.13 4.16 20.22
CA ASN A 141 -10.79 4.50 21.48
C ASN A 141 -11.95 3.52 21.77
N GLU A 142 -12.10 3.16 23.05
CA GLU A 142 -13.22 2.35 23.57
C GLU A 142 -14.47 3.20 23.80
#